data_AF-A0A9X3AAE1-F1
#
_entry.id   AF-A0A9X3AAE1-F1
#
_cell.length_a   1.000
_cell.length_b   1.000
_cell.length_c   1.000
_cell.angle_alpha   90.00
_cell.angle_beta   90.00
_cell.angle_gamma   90.00
#
_symmetry.space_group_name_H-M   'P 1'
#
loop_
_entity.id
_entity.type
_entity.pdbx_description
1 polymer ?
#
loop_
_entity_poly.entity_id
_entity_poly.type
_entity_poly.pdbx_seq_one_letter_code
_entity_poly.pdbx_strand_id
1 'polypeptide(L)'
;MRSIVITLLGATALIASPAAAQTFTFDAMSNAPVNVGTVGPDGVPVAGSYWTGTTQTTWADGKKTSETYTCISTTQPPNNAIFHMHAICDAESAAGNYSSVWGCNFQDKERTMIGCVGGLYGKTGMYAKKGGGITYAGKMGKGSGTGQWRN
;
A
#
# COMPACT_ATOMS: atom_id res chain seq x y z
N MET A 1 8.20 69.96 5.10
CA MET A 1 7.54 68.91 5.92
C MET A 1 6.62 68.12 5.01
N ARG A 2 6.93 66.82 4.78
CA ARG A 2 6.05 65.71 4.36
C ARG A 2 6.87 64.67 3.59
N SER A 3 7.45 63.73 4.34
CA SER A 3 7.97 62.48 3.81
C SER A 3 6.78 61.57 3.49
N ILE A 4 6.69 61.08 2.25
CA ILE A 4 5.75 60.02 1.88
C ILE A 4 6.52 58.71 1.96
N VAL A 5 6.16 57.90 2.95
CA VAL A 5 6.68 56.54 3.17
C VAL A 5 5.99 55.62 2.16
N ILE A 6 6.76 55.01 1.26
CA ILE A 6 6.27 53.98 0.33
C ILE A 6 6.28 52.64 1.08
N THR A 7 5.10 52.16 1.45
CA THR A 7 4.92 50.85 2.08
C THR A 7 5.05 49.76 1.02
N LEU A 8 6.17 49.02 1.02
CA LEU A 8 6.29 47.78 0.27
C LEU A 8 5.34 46.74 0.87
N LEU A 9 4.26 46.40 0.16
CA LEU A 9 3.52 45.17 0.42
C LEU A 9 4.38 43.98 -0.01
N GLY A 10 5.07 43.35 0.94
CA GLY A 10 5.73 42.07 0.74
C GLY A 10 4.67 40.97 0.58
N ALA A 11 4.50 40.47 -0.64
CA ALA A 11 3.75 39.26 -0.91
C ALA A 11 4.53 38.05 -0.35
N THR A 12 4.24 37.63 0.87
CA THR A 12 4.65 36.33 1.39
C THR A 12 3.91 35.25 0.61
N ALA A 13 4.53 34.77 -0.46
CA ALA A 13 4.14 33.52 -1.09
C ALA A 13 4.25 32.41 -0.02
N LEU A 14 3.11 31.97 0.50
CA LEU A 14 3.00 30.75 1.29
C LEU A 14 3.50 29.61 0.42
N ILE A 15 4.76 29.24 0.60
CA ILE A 15 5.33 28.02 0.07
C ILE A 15 4.58 26.90 0.79
N ALA A 16 3.51 26.40 0.18
CA ALA A 16 2.83 25.22 0.66
C ALA A 16 3.82 24.05 0.57
N SER A 17 4.46 23.73 1.70
CA SER A 17 5.34 22.58 1.84
C SER A 17 4.64 21.28 1.40
N PRO A 18 5.38 20.28 0.90
CA PRO A 18 4.90 19.25 -0.01
C PRO A 18 4.12 18.15 0.72
N ALA A 19 2.91 18.44 1.18
CA ALA A 19 1.99 17.40 1.64
C ALA A 19 1.60 16.42 0.50
N ALA A 20 1.72 16.85 -0.76
CA ALA A 20 1.41 16.04 -1.94
C ALA A 20 2.50 15.03 -2.33
N ALA A 21 3.76 15.20 -1.90
CA ALA A 21 4.88 14.36 -2.37
C ALA A 21 4.95 12.95 -1.73
N GLN A 22 3.90 12.54 -1.01
CA GLN A 22 3.87 11.25 -0.29
C GLN A 22 2.73 10.33 -0.73
N THR A 23 1.85 10.77 -1.64
CA THR A 23 0.84 9.92 -2.26
C THR A 23 1.41 9.23 -3.50
N PHE A 24 0.97 8.00 -3.75
CA PHE A 24 1.36 7.22 -4.92
C PHE A 24 0.22 6.33 -5.38
N THR A 25 0.24 5.97 -6.66
CA THR A 25 -0.52 4.84 -7.22
C THR A 25 0.45 3.72 -7.54
N PHE A 26 -0.03 2.48 -7.62
CA PHE A 26 0.78 1.37 -8.08
C PHE A 26 -0.04 0.35 -8.85
N ASP A 27 0.61 -0.30 -9.81
CA ASP A 27 0.14 -1.53 -10.44
C ASP A 27 0.98 -2.69 -9.92
N ALA A 28 0.33 -3.77 -9.52
CA ALA A 28 0.96 -4.96 -8.96
C ALA A 28 0.72 -6.19 -9.85
N MET A 29 1.76 -7.00 -9.98
CA MET A 29 1.70 -8.31 -10.63
C MET A 29 2.33 -9.36 -9.72
N SER A 30 1.56 -10.38 -9.37
CA SER A 30 1.97 -11.48 -8.52
C SER A 30 2.32 -12.70 -9.35
N ASN A 31 3.35 -13.41 -8.92
CA ASN A 31 3.59 -14.78 -9.36
C ASN A 31 2.55 -15.73 -8.74
N ALA A 32 2.48 -16.96 -9.25
CA ALA A 32 1.59 -17.97 -8.69
C ALA A 32 1.94 -18.23 -7.20
N PRO A 33 0.95 -18.22 -6.29
CA PRO A 33 1.18 -18.46 -4.88
C PRO A 33 1.47 -19.94 -4.59
N VAL A 34 2.33 -20.18 -3.59
CA VAL A 34 2.44 -21.47 -2.91
C VAL A 34 1.43 -21.48 -1.77
N ASN A 35 0.52 -22.46 -1.78
CA ASN A 35 -0.54 -22.56 -0.79
C ASN A 35 -0.29 -23.76 0.14
N VAL A 36 -0.55 -23.56 1.43
CA VAL A 36 -0.56 -24.61 2.46
C VAL A 36 -1.88 -24.50 3.20
N GLY A 37 -2.64 -25.58 3.32
CA GLY A 37 -3.92 -25.50 4.01
C GLY A 37 -4.79 -26.73 3.86
N THR A 38 -5.99 -26.62 4.43
CA THR A 38 -7.04 -27.63 4.37
C THR A 38 -8.42 -26.96 4.36
N VAL A 39 -9.47 -27.77 4.24
CA VAL A 39 -10.85 -27.34 4.52
C VAL A 39 -11.13 -27.60 6.00
N GLY A 40 -11.59 -26.57 6.71
CA GLY A 40 -11.97 -26.67 8.12
C GLY A 40 -13.20 -27.55 8.35
N PRO A 41 -13.47 -27.98 9.59
CA PRO A 41 -14.65 -28.79 9.93
C PRO A 41 -16.00 -28.12 9.61
N ASP A 42 -16.00 -26.79 9.51
CA ASP A 42 -17.13 -25.94 9.11
C ASP A 42 -17.25 -25.75 7.59
N GLY A 43 -16.40 -26.41 6.80
CA GLY A 43 -16.36 -26.28 5.34
C GLY A 43 -15.63 -25.03 4.85
N VAL A 44 -15.04 -24.23 5.75
CA VAL A 44 -14.36 -22.98 5.38
C VAL A 44 -12.88 -23.26 5.14
N PRO A 45 -12.28 -22.78 4.03
CA PRO A 45 -10.85 -22.95 3.80
C PRO A 45 -10.02 -22.30 4.90
N VAL A 46 -9.10 -23.08 5.48
CA VAL A 46 -8.03 -22.59 6.34
C VAL A 46 -6.73 -22.75 5.58
N ALA A 47 -6.23 -21.66 5.02
CA ALA A 47 -5.06 -21.66 4.17
C ALA A 47 -4.11 -20.52 4.51
N GLY A 48 -2.83 -20.83 4.44
CA GLY A 48 -1.74 -19.89 4.30
C GLY A 48 -1.25 -19.86 2.85
N SER A 49 -0.81 -18.69 2.40
CA SER A 49 -0.23 -18.52 1.08
C SER A 49 1.08 -17.75 1.19
N TYR A 50 2.05 -18.11 0.34
CA TYR A 50 3.29 -17.39 0.12
C TYR A 50 3.38 -17.03 -1.36
N TRP A 51 3.72 -15.78 -1.69
CA TRP A 51 3.94 -15.38 -3.07
C TRP A 51 4.93 -14.24 -3.18
N THR A 52 5.44 -14.05 -4.39
CA THR A 52 6.29 -12.92 -4.75
C THR A 52 5.68 -12.17 -5.91
N GLY A 53 6.17 -10.97 -6.18
CA GLY A 53 5.75 -10.21 -7.34
C GLY A 53 6.48 -8.89 -7.49
N THR A 54 5.96 -8.06 -8.37
CA THR A 54 6.47 -6.72 -8.65
C THR A 54 5.38 -5.68 -8.56
N THR A 55 5.76 -4.46 -8.20
CA THR A 55 4.94 -3.26 -8.34
C THR A 55 5.62 -2.25 -9.25
N GLN A 56 4.83 -1.52 -10.03
CA GLN A 56 5.23 -0.28 -10.65
C GLN A 56 4.49 0.86 -9.95
N THR A 57 5.22 1.65 -9.18
CA THR A 57 4.69 2.76 -8.40
C THR A 57 4.86 4.05 -9.19
N THR A 58 3.79 4.85 -9.28
CA THR A 58 3.81 6.21 -9.81
C THR A 58 3.59 7.19 -8.67
N TRP A 59 4.59 8.02 -8.42
CA TRP A 59 4.60 9.03 -7.38
C TRP A 59 3.85 10.29 -7.83
N ALA A 60 3.43 11.12 -6.87
CA ALA A 60 2.74 12.38 -7.16
C ALA A 60 3.54 13.37 -8.02
N ASP A 61 4.86 13.28 -8.00
CA ASP A 61 5.76 14.07 -8.88
C ASP A 61 5.88 13.48 -10.30
N GLY A 62 5.14 12.40 -10.59
CA GLY A 62 5.17 11.67 -11.86
C GLY A 62 6.34 10.68 -12.00
N LYS A 63 7.26 10.63 -11.03
CA LYS A 63 8.35 9.65 -11.05
C LYS A 63 7.78 8.25 -10.93
N LYS A 64 8.42 7.31 -11.62
CA LYS A 64 8.10 5.88 -11.49
C LYS A 64 9.21 5.12 -10.80
N THR A 65 8.83 4.19 -9.94
CA THR A 65 9.76 3.23 -9.30
C THR A 65 9.23 1.82 -9.50
N SER A 66 10.14 0.86 -9.66
CA SER A 66 9.81 -0.55 -9.63
C SER A 66 10.24 -1.12 -8.29
N GLU A 67 9.39 -1.96 -7.72
CA GLU A 67 9.67 -2.65 -6.47
C GLU A 67 9.39 -4.14 -6.66
N THR A 68 10.09 -4.96 -5.90
CA THR A 68 9.77 -6.38 -5.73
C THR A 68 9.17 -6.58 -4.36
N TYR A 69 8.25 -7.52 -4.22
CA TYR A 69 7.70 -7.87 -2.92
C TYR A 69 7.64 -9.39 -2.70
N THR A 70 7.67 -9.73 -1.42
CA THR A 70 7.39 -11.06 -0.90
C THR A 70 6.26 -10.96 0.11
N CYS A 71 5.23 -11.76 -0.03
CA CYS A 71 4.05 -11.73 0.81
C CYS A 71 3.78 -13.10 1.43
N ILE A 72 3.21 -13.06 2.63
CA ILE A 72 2.51 -14.16 3.25
C ILE A 72 1.08 -13.73 3.58
N SER A 73 0.13 -14.65 3.51
CA SER A 73 -1.23 -14.42 4.01
C SER A 73 -1.78 -15.63 4.73
N THR A 74 -2.78 -15.39 5.58
CA THR A 74 -3.61 -16.42 6.18
C THR A 74 -5.08 -16.04 6.06
N THR A 75 -5.92 -17.01 5.73
CA THR A 75 -7.38 -16.89 5.84
C THR A 75 -7.77 -16.81 7.31
N GLN A 76 -8.78 -16.00 7.62
CA GLN A 76 -9.37 -15.99 8.95
C GLN A 76 -10.62 -16.88 9.01
N PRO A 77 -10.86 -17.59 10.12
CA PRO A 77 -12.14 -18.23 10.38
C PRO A 77 -13.28 -17.19 10.28
N PRO A 78 -14.47 -17.58 9.82
CA PRO A 78 -15.56 -16.63 9.52
C PRO A 78 -16.16 -16.01 10.79
N ASN A 79 -15.91 -16.60 11.95
CA ASN A 79 -16.50 -16.17 13.21
C ASN A 79 -15.81 -14.88 13.69
N ASN A 80 -16.49 -13.74 13.55
CA ASN A 80 -16.06 -12.41 14.00
C ASN A 80 -14.86 -11.78 13.26
N ALA A 81 -14.52 -12.25 12.07
CA ALA A 81 -13.47 -11.63 11.26
C ALA A 81 -13.99 -10.42 10.47
N ILE A 82 -13.32 -9.26 10.61
CA ILE A 82 -13.55 -8.06 9.77
C ILE A 82 -13.06 -8.29 8.33
N PHE A 83 -12.03 -9.14 8.19
CA PHE A 83 -11.39 -9.45 6.91
C PHE A 83 -11.39 -10.96 6.68
N HIS A 84 -11.65 -11.39 5.44
CA HIS A 84 -11.51 -12.81 5.06
C HIS A 84 -10.07 -13.30 5.17
N MET A 85 -9.08 -12.43 5.00
CA MET A 85 -7.66 -12.77 5.15
C MET A 85 -6.83 -11.58 5.62
N HIS A 86 -5.70 -11.89 6.26
CA HIS A 86 -4.64 -10.92 6.49
C HIS A 86 -3.42 -11.28 5.65
N ALA A 87 -2.72 -10.26 5.16
CA ALA A 87 -1.45 -10.43 4.47
C ALA A 87 -0.40 -9.49 5.04
N ILE A 88 0.85 -9.94 5.01
CA ILE A 88 2.02 -9.12 5.31
C ILE A 88 2.95 -9.25 4.12
N CYS A 89 3.38 -8.13 3.57
CA CYS A 89 4.30 -8.09 2.46
C CYS A 89 5.52 -7.23 2.81
N ASP A 90 6.69 -7.74 2.49
CA ASP A 90 7.93 -6.97 2.46
C ASP A 90 8.21 -6.55 1.03
N ALA A 91 8.43 -5.25 0.85
CA ALA A 91 8.75 -4.65 -0.43
C ALA A 91 10.16 -4.05 -0.40
N GLU A 92 10.87 -4.24 -1.50
CA GLU A 92 12.25 -3.84 -1.68
C GLU A 92 12.40 -3.04 -2.98
N SER A 93 13.17 -1.96 -2.90
CA SER A 93 13.48 -1.11 -4.05
C SER A 93 14.83 -0.42 -3.86
N ALA A 94 15.36 0.16 -4.93
CA ALA A 94 16.56 1.00 -4.85
C ALA A 94 16.39 2.22 -3.92
N ALA A 95 15.14 2.63 -3.65
CA ALA A 95 14.85 3.76 -2.78
C ALA A 95 14.77 3.37 -1.29
N GLY A 96 14.73 2.08 -0.96
CA GLY A 96 14.60 1.57 0.40
C GLY A 96 13.59 0.44 0.50
N ASN A 97 13.41 -0.05 1.73
CA ASN A 97 12.54 -1.19 2.05
C ASN A 97 11.41 -0.77 2.99
N TYR A 98 10.28 -1.48 2.90
CA TYR A 98 9.15 -1.31 3.80
C TYR A 98 8.35 -2.60 3.97
N SER A 99 7.54 -2.67 5.02
CA SER A 99 6.48 -3.66 5.14
C SER A 99 5.13 -3.02 4.90
N SER A 100 4.21 -3.81 4.36
CA SER A 100 2.78 -3.50 4.30
C SER A 100 1.99 -4.61 4.98
N VAL A 101 0.98 -4.22 5.75
CA VAL A 101 0.08 -5.16 6.46
C VAL A 101 -1.32 -4.89 6.00
N TRP A 102 -2.04 -5.93 5.62
CA TRP A 102 -3.30 -5.84 4.90
C TRP A 102 -4.39 -6.65 5.57
N GLY A 103 -5.59 -6.07 5.61
CA GLY A 103 -6.84 -6.80 5.75
C GLY A 103 -7.56 -6.81 4.40
N CYS A 104 -7.97 -8.00 3.95
CA CYS A 104 -8.56 -8.17 2.63
C CYS A 104 -9.89 -8.92 2.66
N ASN A 105 -10.77 -8.57 1.72
CA ASN A 105 -12.08 -9.19 1.52
C ASN A 105 -12.30 -9.56 0.06
N PHE A 106 -12.87 -10.74 -0.18
CA PHE A 106 -13.38 -11.11 -1.49
C PHE A 106 -14.51 -10.16 -1.90
N GLN A 107 -14.49 -9.72 -3.15
CA GLN A 107 -15.46 -8.78 -3.72
C GLN A 107 -16.45 -9.45 -4.66
N ASP A 108 -16.26 -10.74 -4.94
CA ASP A 108 -17.12 -11.57 -5.78
C ASP A 108 -17.37 -12.93 -5.12
N LYS A 109 -18.45 -13.61 -5.55
CA LYS A 109 -18.84 -14.92 -5.00
C LYS A 109 -17.83 -16.00 -5.37
N GLU A 110 -17.22 -15.85 -6.53
CA GLU A 110 -16.21 -16.74 -7.10
C GLU A 110 -14.86 -16.61 -6.39
N ARG A 111 -14.69 -15.64 -5.48
CA ARG A 111 -13.46 -15.37 -4.72
C ARG A 111 -12.25 -15.12 -5.62
N THR A 112 -12.47 -14.49 -6.78
CA THR A 112 -11.43 -14.15 -7.75
C THR A 112 -11.01 -12.68 -7.70
N MET A 113 -11.87 -11.83 -7.13
CA MET A 113 -11.64 -10.40 -6.91
C MET A 113 -11.40 -10.15 -5.42
N ILE A 114 -10.38 -9.36 -5.11
CA ILE A 114 -10.05 -8.98 -3.73
C ILE A 114 -9.90 -7.46 -3.60
N GLY A 115 -10.40 -6.94 -2.49
CA GLY A 115 -10.18 -5.57 -2.04
C GLY A 115 -9.47 -5.59 -0.70
N CYS A 116 -8.41 -4.81 -0.56
CA CYS A 116 -7.62 -4.73 0.66
C CYS A 116 -7.42 -3.28 1.10
N VAL A 117 -7.30 -3.12 2.41
CA VAL A 117 -6.84 -1.90 3.06
C VAL A 117 -5.73 -2.26 4.03
N GLY A 118 -4.75 -1.39 4.18
CA GLY A 118 -3.55 -1.72 4.93
C GLY A 118 -2.78 -0.53 5.44
N GLY A 119 -1.79 -0.86 6.27
CA GLY A 119 -0.80 0.06 6.82
C GLY A 119 0.56 -0.13 6.16
N LEU A 120 1.31 0.96 6.05
CA LEU A 120 2.69 0.98 5.56
C LEU A 120 3.66 1.26 6.72
N TYR A 121 4.77 0.54 6.74
CA TYR A 121 5.78 0.60 7.80
C TYR A 121 7.18 0.64 7.17
N GLY A 122 7.75 1.84 7.09
CA GLY A 122 9.03 2.04 6.44
C GLY A 122 10.21 1.52 7.26
N LYS A 123 11.12 0.79 6.61
CA LYS A 123 12.29 0.17 7.25
C LYS A 123 13.58 0.93 6.98
N THR A 124 13.86 1.24 5.71
CA THR A 124 15.15 1.83 5.27
C THR A 124 14.96 2.86 4.16
N GLY A 125 16.05 3.57 3.83
CA GLY A 125 16.09 4.50 2.69
C GLY A 125 15.06 5.63 2.80
N MET A 126 14.40 5.96 1.69
CA MET A 126 13.38 7.01 1.62
C MET A 126 12.14 6.72 2.48
N TYR A 127 11.96 5.48 2.90
CA TYR A 127 10.84 5.05 3.74
C TYR A 127 11.16 5.08 5.23
N ALA A 128 12.43 5.21 5.63
CA ALA A 128 12.82 5.13 7.03
C ALA A 128 12.00 6.10 7.93
N LYS A 129 11.48 5.57 9.04
CA LYS A 129 10.65 6.27 10.03
C LYS A 129 9.30 6.77 9.51
N LYS A 130 8.87 6.36 8.31
CA LYS A 130 7.54 6.71 7.78
C LYS A 130 6.53 5.62 8.11
N GLY A 131 5.33 6.06 8.47
CA GLY A 131 4.12 5.24 8.48
C GLY A 131 3.26 5.57 7.27
N GLY A 132 2.14 4.88 7.07
CA GLY A 132 1.22 5.24 6.00
C GLY A 132 0.00 4.36 5.90
N GLY A 133 -0.88 4.71 4.97
CA GLY A 133 -2.03 3.90 4.60
C GLY A 133 -1.94 3.50 3.14
N ILE A 134 -2.51 2.34 2.80
CA ILE A 134 -2.51 1.82 1.44
C ILE A 134 -3.80 1.04 1.16
N THR A 135 -4.25 1.08 -0.09
CA THR A 135 -5.39 0.32 -0.60
C THR A 135 -4.96 -0.53 -1.78
N TYR A 136 -5.70 -1.58 -2.06
CA TYR A 136 -5.49 -2.44 -3.21
C TYR A 136 -6.82 -3.03 -3.68
N ALA A 137 -6.98 -3.14 -5.00
CA ALA A 137 -8.02 -3.93 -5.63
C ALA A 137 -7.40 -4.75 -6.76
N GLY A 138 -7.73 -6.04 -6.84
CA GLY A 138 -7.14 -6.90 -7.84
C GLY A 138 -7.93 -8.15 -8.15
N LYS A 139 -7.61 -8.74 -9.31
CA LYS A 139 -8.16 -9.99 -9.82
C LYS A 139 -7.04 -10.90 -10.29
N MET A 140 -7.05 -12.16 -9.85
CA MET A 140 -6.16 -13.22 -10.37
C MET A 140 -4.68 -12.79 -10.51
N GLY A 141 -4.07 -12.31 -9.43
CA GLY A 141 -2.64 -11.97 -9.39
C GLY A 141 -2.27 -10.66 -10.10
N LYS A 142 -3.24 -9.87 -10.56
CA LYS A 142 -3.03 -8.50 -11.03
C LYS A 142 -3.93 -7.54 -10.28
N GLY A 143 -3.44 -6.35 -9.99
CA GLY A 143 -4.27 -5.34 -9.36
C GLY A 143 -3.57 -4.00 -9.27
N SER A 144 -4.26 -3.04 -8.71
CA SER A 144 -3.74 -1.69 -8.52
C SER A 144 -4.23 -1.11 -7.21
N GLY A 145 -3.61 -0.01 -6.81
CA GLY A 145 -3.95 0.64 -5.55
C GLY A 145 -3.37 2.02 -5.42
N THR A 146 -3.68 2.63 -4.27
CA THR A 146 -3.17 3.94 -3.88
C THR A 146 -2.59 3.86 -2.49
N GLY A 147 -1.52 4.58 -2.24
CA GLY A 147 -0.95 4.69 -0.92
C GLY A 147 -0.54 6.11 -0.59
N GLN A 148 -0.34 6.33 0.70
CA GLN A 148 0.17 7.60 1.22
C GLN A 148 1.10 7.33 2.39
N TRP A 149 2.34 7.82 2.27
CA TRP A 149 3.25 7.92 3.39
C TRP A 149 2.91 9.12 4.28
N ARG A 150 3.25 9.00 5.56
CA ARG A 150 3.17 10.02 6.59
C ARG A 150 4.50 10.03 7.34
N ASN A 151 5.01 11.22 7.60
CA ASN A 151 6.18 11.44 8.45
C ASN A 151 5.80 11.42 9.93
#